data_AF-A0A503KNY1-F1
#
_entry.id   AF-A0A503KNY1-F1
#
_cell.length_a   1.000
_cell.length_b   1.000
_cell.length_c   1.000
_cell.angle_alpha   90.00
_cell.angle_beta   90.00
_cell.angle_gamma   90.00
#
_symmetry.space_group_name_H-M   'P 1'
#
loop_
_entity.id
_entity.type
_entity.pdbx_description
1 polymer ?
#
loop_
_entity_poly.entity_id
_entity_poly.type
_entity_poly.pdbx_seq_one_letter_code
_entity_poly.pdbx_strand_id
1 'polypeptide(L)' 'MTKLKLSAIPDDRPVKITIEVPAALHRDLLAYAEVLAHETGQAIADPAKLIAPMLTRFMATDRAFRKARRDLEAS' A
#
# COMPACT_ATOMS: atom_id res chain seq x y z
N MET A 1 5.83 21.95 34.21
CA MET A 1 4.90 20.91 33.72
C MET A 1 5.43 20.40 32.39
N THR A 2 6.04 19.22 32.36
CA THR A 2 6.59 18.61 31.14
C THR A 2 5.45 18.13 30.25
N LYS A 3 5.22 18.81 29.13
CA LYS A 3 4.20 18.43 28.15
C LYS A 3 4.65 17.13 27.46
N LEU A 4 3.78 16.12 27.39
CA LEU A 4 4.05 14.88 26.66
C LEU A 4 4.33 15.22 25.18
N LYS A 5 5.37 14.61 24.60
CA LYS A 5 5.74 14.80 23.20
C LYS A 5 4.74 14.18 22.23
N LEU A 6 3.90 13.27 22.71
CA LEU A 6 2.81 12.65 21.95
C LEU A 6 1.52 13.40 22.26
N SER A 7 1.10 14.27 21.33
CA SER A 7 -0.09 15.11 21.49
C SER A 7 -1.38 14.40 21.06
N ALA A 8 -1.29 13.38 20.21
CA ALA A 8 -2.40 12.56 19.76
C ALA A 8 -1.87 11.21 19.24
N ILE A 9 -2.69 10.17 19.36
CA ILE A 9 -2.43 8.87 18.71
C ILE A 9 -2.92 8.99 17.26
N PRO A 10 -2.11 8.63 16.25
CA PRO A 10 -2.55 8.54 14.87
C PRO A 10 -3.79 7.63 14.75
N ASP A 11 -4.80 8.06 14.00
CA ASP A 11 -5.96 7.24 13.70
C ASP A 11 -5.60 6.20 12.63
N ASP A 12 -5.01 5.08 13.06
CA ASP A 12 -4.56 3.97 12.21
C ASP A 12 -5.69 2.95 11.94
N ARG A 13 -6.96 3.39 11.93
CA ARG A 13 -8.09 2.48 11.70
C ARG A 13 -8.02 1.85 10.29
N PRO A 14 -7.96 0.51 10.18
CA PRO A 14 -7.91 -0.15 8.88
C PRO A 14 -9.23 0.00 8.15
N VAL A 15 -9.16 0.35 6.86
CA VAL A 15 -10.32 0.39 5.96
C VAL A 15 -10.34 -0.90 5.14
N LYS A 16 -11.44 -1.66 5.21
CA LYS A 16 -11.63 -2.86 4.39
C LYS A 16 -12.21 -2.47 3.05
N ILE A 17 -11.50 -2.83 1.97
CA ILE A 17 -11.95 -2.64 0.59
C ILE A 17 -12.09 -4.02 -0.04
N THR A 18 -13.25 -4.32 -0.62
CA THR A 18 -13.46 -5.51 -1.46
C THR A 18 -13.26 -5.10 -2.91
N ILE A 19 -12.40 -5.81 -3.64
CA ILE A 19 -12.11 -5.53 -5.05
C ILE A 19 -12.28 -6.81 -5.88
N GLU A 20 -12.75 -6.64 -7.11
CA GLU A 20 -12.68 -7.67 -8.14
C GLU A 20 -11.52 -7.33 -9.07
N VAL A 21 -10.73 -8.34 -9.44
CA VAL A 21 -9.58 -8.16 -10.33
C VAL A 21 -9.71 -9.09 -11.54
N PRO A 22 -9.22 -8.68 -12.72
CA PRO A 22 -9.14 -9.57 -13.86
C PRO A 22 -8.35 -10.84 -13.53
N ALA A 23 -8.75 -11.98 -14.09
CA ALA A 23 -8.05 -13.25 -13.86
C ALA A 23 -6.57 -13.20 -14.27
N ALA A 24 -6.22 -12.40 -15.28
CA ALA A 24 -4.84 -12.17 -15.67
C ALA A 24 -4.03 -11.52 -14.54
N LEU A 25 -4.56 -10.45 -13.93
CA LEU A 25 -3.90 -9.78 -12.80
C LEU A 25 -3.73 -10.71 -11.60
N HIS A 26 -4.72 -11.56 -11.31
CA HIS A 26 -4.58 -12.55 -10.24
C HIS A 26 -3.43 -13.53 -10.49
N ARG A 27 -3.27 -14.02 -11.73
CA ARG A 27 -2.14 -14.89 -12.10
C ARG A 27 -0.80 -14.17 -11.97
N ASP A 28 -0.74 -12.91 -12.38
CA ASP A 28 0.48 -12.12 -12.26
C ASP A 28 0.84 -11.86 -10.79
N LEU A 29 -0.14 -11.64 -9.91
CA LEU A 29 0.08 -11.52 -8.48
C LEU A 29 0.60 -12.81 -7.84
N LEU A 30 0.13 -13.98 -8.28
CA LEU A 30 0.66 -15.28 -7.85
C LEU A 30 2.13 -15.44 -8.26
N ALA A 31 2.44 -15.19 -9.54
CA ALA A 31 3.82 -15.26 -10.03
C ALA A 31 4.75 -14.28 -9.31
N TYR A 32 4.28 -13.05 -9.05
CA TYR A 32 5.04 -12.06 -8.29
C TYR A 32 5.29 -12.54 -6.85
N ALA A 33 4.29 -13.13 -6.20
CA ALA A 33 4.42 -13.67 -4.85
C ALA A 33 5.48 -14.78 -4.77
N GLU A 34 5.53 -15.67 -5.78
CA GLU A 34 6.53 -16.73 -5.88
C GLU A 34 7.95 -16.17 -6.05
N VAL A 35 8.15 -15.21 -6.96
CA VAL A 35 9.45 -14.56 -7.18
C VAL A 35 9.91 -13.85 -5.92
N LEU A 36 9.03 -13.06 -5.29
CA LEU A 36 9.37 -12.33 -4.07
C LEU A 36 9.66 -13.28 -2.90
N ALA A 37 8.94 -14.39 -2.78
CA ALA A 37 9.21 -15.40 -1.77
C ALA A 37 10.56 -16.06 -1.96
N HIS A 38 10.95 -16.33 -3.20
CA HIS A 38 12.28 -16.85 -3.54
C HIS A 38 13.39 -15.85 -3.18
N GLU A 39 13.20 -14.56 -3.47
CA GLU A 39 14.19 -13.52 -3.16
C GLU A 39 14.33 -13.23 -1.65
N THR A 40 13.22 -13.26 -0.91
CA THR A 40 13.19 -12.87 0.51
C THR A 40 13.28 -14.06 1.48
N GLY A 41 13.10 -15.28 0.98
CA GLY A 41 12.92 -16.48 1.81
C GLY A 41 11.61 -16.50 2.60
N GLN A 42 10.69 -15.56 2.34
CA GLN A 42 9.43 -15.43 3.06
C GLN A 42 8.26 -15.82 2.17
N ALA A 43 7.55 -16.88 2.54
CA ALA A 43 6.36 -17.31 1.82
C ALA A 43 5.24 -16.26 1.92
N ILE A 44 4.61 -15.96 0.77
CA ILE A 44 3.46 -15.06 0.69
C ILE A 44 2.23 -15.92 0.41
N ALA A 45 1.52 -16.31 1.47
CA ALA A 45 0.38 -17.22 1.39
C ALA A 45 -0.86 -16.61 0.70
N ASP A 46 -0.97 -15.28 0.69
CA ASP A 46 -2.08 -14.56 0.09
C ASP A 46 -1.53 -13.47 -0.85
N PRO A 47 -1.62 -13.64 -2.18
CA PRO A 47 -1.13 -12.68 -3.15
C PRO A 47 -1.87 -11.32 -3.08
N ALA A 48 -3.10 -11.28 -2.53
CA ALA A 48 -3.82 -10.02 -2.35
C ALA A 48 -3.12 -9.07 -1.36
N LYS A 49 -2.30 -9.61 -0.45
CA LYS A 49 -1.49 -8.80 0.47
C LYS A 49 -0.42 -7.97 -0.24
N LEU A 50 -0.09 -8.28 -1.49
CA LEU A 50 0.82 -7.47 -2.31
C LEU A 50 0.17 -6.16 -2.79
N ILE A 51 -1.16 -6.13 -2.92
CA ILE A 51 -1.88 -5.01 -3.55
C ILE A 51 -1.68 -3.72 -2.76
N ALA A 52 -1.87 -3.75 -1.44
CA ALA A 52 -1.71 -2.58 -0.58
C ALA A 52 -0.28 -1.98 -0.63
N PRO A 53 0.82 -2.72 -0.42
CA PRO A 53 2.16 -2.17 -0.51
C PRO A 53 2.54 -1.74 -1.94
N MET A 54 2.08 -2.46 -2.97
CA MET A 54 2.30 -2.05 -4.37
C MET A 54 1.63 -0.70 -4.69
N LEU A 55 0.35 -0.54 -4.32
CA LEU A 55 -0.37 0.73 -4.53
C LEU A 55 0.23 1.87 -3.70
N THR A 56 0.66 1.57 -2.46
CA THR A 56 1.36 2.53 -1.61
C THR A 56 2.64 3.02 -2.29
N ARG A 57 3.44 2.09 -2.83
CA ARG A 57 4.66 2.42 -3.56
C ARG A 57 4.39 3.20 -4.84
N PHE A 58 3.36 2.80 -5.59
CA PHE A 58 2.93 3.50 -6.80
C PHE A 58 2.57 4.96 -6.51
N MET A 59 1.64 5.20 -5.58
CA MET A 59 1.23 6.56 -5.19
C MET A 59 2.38 7.40 -4.60
N ALA A 60 3.29 6.77 -3.85
CA ALA A 60 4.44 7.48 -3.28
C ALA A 60 5.47 7.94 -4.34
N THR A 61 5.54 7.23 -5.47
CA THR A 61 6.53 7.47 -6.53
C THR A 61 5.97 8.25 -7.73
N ASP A 62 4.65 8.26 -7.91
CA ASP A 62 3.99 9.10 -8.91
C ASP A 62 4.09 10.59 -8.55
N ARG A 63 5.01 11.29 -9.21
CA ARG A 63 5.24 12.73 -9.00
C ARG A 63 4.06 13.59 -9.44
N ALA A 64 3.36 13.20 -10.51
CA ALA A 64 2.23 13.96 -11.03
C ALA A 64 1.06 13.89 -10.04
N PHE A 65 0.74 12.68 -9.56
CA PHE A 65 -0.24 12.48 -8.49
C PHE A 65 0.12 13.28 -7.24
N ARG A 66 1.37 13.21 -6.79
CA ARG A 66 1.82 13.95 -5.60
C ARG A 66 1.73 15.46 -5.75
N LYS A 67 1.95 16.00 -6.95
CA LYS A 67 1.77 17.43 -7.22
C LYS A 67 0.29 17.80 -7.17
N ALA A 68 -0.55 17.10 -7.91
CA ALA A 68 -1.99 17.34 -7.95
C ALA A 68 -2.64 17.26 -6.56
N ARG A 69 -2.25 16.28 -5.73
CA ARG A 69 -2.76 16.16 -4.36
C ARG A 69 -2.43 17.37 -3.49
N ARG A 70 -1.19 17.90 -3.58
CA ARG A 70 -0.80 19.11 -2.83
C ARG A 70 -1.56 20.34 -3.30
N ASP A 71 -1.76 20.47 -4.62
CA ASP A 71 -2.49 21.60 -5.19
C ASP A 71 -3.96 21.61 -4.73
N LEU A 72 -4.58 20.42 -4.57
CA LEU A 72 -5.91 20.25 -3.98
C LEU A 72 -5.95 20.54 -2.48
N GLU A 73 -4.95 20.12 -1.71
CA GLU A 73 -4.88 20.37 -0.25
C GLU A 73 -4.66 21.86 0.09
N ALA A 74 -4.11 22.64 -0.84
CA ALA A 74 -3.84 24.08 -0.69
C ALA A 74 -5.00 24.98 -1.14
N SER A 75 -6.06 24.39 -1.71
CA SER A 75 -7.26 25.09 -2.20
C SER A 75 -8.39 25.00 -1.18
#